data_AF-A0A9X3D4K4-F1
#
_entry.id   AF-A0A9X3D4K4-F1
#
_cell.length_a   1.000
_cell.length_b   1.000
_cell.length_c   1.000
_cell.angle_alpha   90.00
_cell.angle_beta   90.00
_cell.angle_gamma   90.00
#
_symmetry.space_group_name_H-M   'P 1'
#
loop_
_entity.id
_entity.type
_entity.pdbx_description
1 polymer ?
#
loop_
_entity_poly.entity_id
_entity_poly.type
_entity_poly.pdbx_seq_one_letter_code
_entity_poly.pdbx_strand_id
1 'polypeptide(L)' 'MGKVHPADIAELKPKKKCCRKSTRCVRCPVVVHRMRKLDGAQMTKKQLTKALKRARAA' A
#
# COMPACT_ATOMS: atom_id res chain seq x y z
N MET A 1 -3.65 15.05 -3.26
CA MET A 1 -3.80 13.58 -3.41
C MET A 1 -4.73 13.12 -2.30
N GLY A 2 -6.04 13.12 -2.58
CA GLY A 2 -7.11 12.87 -1.60
C GLY A 2 -6.93 11.54 -0.87
N LYS A 3 -7.57 11.44 0.31
CA LYS A 3 -7.53 10.32 1.25
C LYS A 3 -7.70 8.96 0.54
N VAL A 4 -6.60 8.35 0.11
CA VAL A 4 -6.63 6.99 -0.45
C VAL A 4 -6.91 6.07 0.73
N HIS A 5 -8.07 5.41 0.73
CA HIS A 5 -8.35 4.43 1.76
C HIS A 5 -7.33 3.29 1.61
N PRO A 6 -6.68 2.85 2.70
CA PRO A 6 -5.61 1.87 2.55
C PRO A 6 -6.09 0.50 2.07
N ALA A 7 -7.41 0.24 2.13
CA ALA A 7 -8.04 -0.94 1.53
C ALA A 7 -7.93 -0.90 -0.01
N ASP A 8 -8.23 0.24 -0.62
CA ASP A 8 -8.22 0.44 -2.07
C ASP A 8 -6.82 0.26 -2.69
N ILE A 9 -5.76 0.35 -1.89
CA ILE A 9 -4.37 0.23 -2.37
C ILE A 9 -4.07 -1.15 -2.93
N ALA A 10 -4.74 -2.20 -2.43
CA ALA A 10 -4.61 -3.55 -2.98
C ALA A 10 -5.21 -3.63 -4.40
N GLU A 11 -6.25 -2.86 -4.67
CA GLU A 11 -6.99 -2.84 -5.93
C GLU A 11 -6.39 -1.87 -6.95
N LEU A 12 -5.62 -0.88 -6.49
CA LEU A 12 -4.93 0.06 -7.37
C LEU A 12 -3.99 -0.65 -8.36
N LYS A 13 -4.02 -0.17 -9.60
CA LYS A 13 -3.07 -0.60 -10.63
C LYS A 13 -1.65 -0.17 -10.23
N PRO A 14 -0.71 -1.12 -10.04
CA PRO A 14 0.66 -0.79 -9.71
C PRO A 14 1.35 -0.07 -10.87
N LYS A 15 2.34 0.76 -10.55
CA LYS A 15 3.23 1.34 -11.56
C LYS A 15 4.05 0.24 -12.26
N LYS A 16 4.42 0.49 -13.52
CA LYS A 16 5.29 -0.42 -14.31
C LYS A 16 6.63 -0.71 -13.63
N LYS A 17 7.22 0.28 -12.94
CA LYS A 17 8.52 0.15 -12.26
C LYS A 17 8.44 0.64 -10.81
N CYS A 18 9.26 0.03 -9.94
CA CYS A 18 9.45 0.48 -8.56
C CYS A 18 10.05 1.89 -8.56
N CYS A 19 9.55 2.77 -7.68
CA CYS A 19 10.02 4.14 -7.61
C CYS A 19 11.41 4.30 -6.96
N ARG A 20 11.93 3.26 -6.29
CA ARG A 20 13.23 3.24 -5.57
C ARG A 20 13.50 4.40 -4.59
N LYS A 21 12.48 5.21 -4.29
CA LYS A 21 12.54 6.28 -3.28
C LYS A 21 12.69 5.70 -1.88
N SER A 22 13.35 6.45 -0.99
CA SER A 22 13.48 6.15 0.44
C SER A 22 12.12 5.90 1.11
N THR A 23 11.10 6.67 0.73
CA THR A 23 9.70 6.37 1.03
C THR A 23 8.97 5.95 -0.24
N ARG A 24 8.58 4.68 -0.34
CA ARG A 24 7.90 4.16 -1.53
C ARG A 24 6.53 4.85 -1.71
N CYS A 25 6.17 5.08 -2.96
CA CYS A 25 4.87 5.63 -3.31
C CYS A 25 3.76 4.57 -3.16
N VAL A 26 2.52 5.02 -2.97
CA VAL A 26 1.35 4.14 -2.75
C VAL A 26 1.11 3.16 -3.90
N ARG A 27 1.34 3.60 -5.15
CA ARG A 27 1.22 2.76 -6.35
C ARG A 27 2.48 1.96 -6.69
N CYS A 28 3.45 1.88 -5.78
CA CYS A 28 4.66 1.10 -6.02
C CYS A 28 4.28 -0.38 -6.14
N PRO A 29 4.76 -1.13 -7.15
CA PRO A 29 4.45 -2.55 -7.29
C PRO A 29 4.74 -3.36 -6.03
N VAL A 30 5.80 -3.02 -5.29
CA VAL A 30 6.14 -3.66 -4.01
C VAL A 30 5.09 -3.36 -2.93
N VAL A 31 4.61 -2.11 -2.87
CA VAL A 31 3.61 -1.69 -1.86
C VAL A 31 2.27 -2.35 -2.18
N VAL A 32 1.82 -2.29 -3.43
CA VAL A 32 0.56 -2.93 -3.86
C VAL A 32 0.61 -4.44 -3.62
N HIS A 33 1.72 -5.11 -3.97
CA HIS A 33 1.87 -6.55 -3.74
C HIS A 33 1.83 -6.92 -2.25
N ARG A 34 2.46 -6.11 -1.37
CA ARG A 34 2.38 -6.32 0.09
C ARG A 34 0.98 -6.06 0.64
N MET A 35 0.30 -5.03 0.15
CA MET A 35 -1.07 -4.74 0.57
C MET A 35 -2.05 -5.83 0.10
N ARG A 36 -1.84 -6.42 -1.09
CA ARG A 36 -2.62 -7.58 -1.57
C ARG A 36 -2.41 -8.86 -0.76
N LYS A 37 -1.24 -9.04 -0.14
CA LYS A 37 -0.98 -10.17 0.75
C LYS A 37 -1.66 -10.02 2.11
N LEU A 38 -2.12 -8.82 2.45
CA LEU A 38 -2.86 -8.59 3.67
C LEU A 38 -4.34 -8.82 3.37
N ASP A 39 -5.00 -9.61 4.21
CA ASP A 39 -6.45 -9.74 4.20
C ASP A 39 -7.09 -8.43 4.66
N GLY A 40 -7.24 -7.49 3.72
CA GLY A 40 -7.84 -6.18 3.95
C GLY A 40 -9.27 -6.25 4.49
N ALA A 41 -9.96 -7.37 4.26
CA ALA A 41 -11.30 -7.65 4.78
C ALA A 41 -11.35 -7.90 6.29
N GLN A 42 -10.27 -8.40 6.90
CA GLN A 42 -10.21 -8.71 8.33
C GLN A 42 -9.53 -7.61 9.16
N MET A 43 -8.97 -6.58 8.52
CA MET A 43 -8.20 -5.54 9.21
C MET A 43 -8.99 -4.26 9.43
N THR A 44 -8.86 -3.71 10.63
CA THR A 44 -9.40 -2.38 10.96
C THR A 44 -8.66 -1.27 10.22
N LYS A 45 -9.31 -0.11 10.04
CA LYS A 45 -8.71 1.10 9.41
C LYS A 45 -7.35 1.49 10.05
N LYS A 46 -7.20 1.31 11.36
CA LYS A 46 -5.94 1.59 12.09
C LYS A 46 -4.82 0.62 11.68
N GLN A 47 -5.13 -0.68 11.60
CA GLN A 47 -4.17 -1.71 11.18
C GLN A 47 -3.75 -1.51 9.73
N LEU A 48 -4.71 -1.24 8.83
CA LEU A 48 -4.46 -0.93 7.42
C LEU A 48 -3.51 0.26 7.23
N THR A 49 -3.70 1.33 8.01
CA THR A 49 -2.82 2.51 7.97
C THR A 49 -1.40 2.17 8.45
N LYS A 50 -1.27 1.36 9.52
CA LYS A 50 0.02 0.90 10.04
C LYS A 50 0.74 0.00 9.04
N ALA A 51 -0.01 -0.90 8.40
CA ALA A 51 0.50 -1.79 7.36
C ALA A 51 0.99 -1.01 6.13
N LEU A 52 0.24 0.01 5.69
CA LEU A 52 0.67 0.88 4.60
C LEU A 52 1.98 1.60 4.91
N LYS A 53 2.11 2.15 6.14
CA LYS A 53 3.36 2.80 6.57
C LYS A 53 4.55 1.83 6.51
N ARG A 54 4.37 0.60 7.01
CA ARG A 54 5.39 -0.47 6.95
C ARG A 54 5.72 -0.87 5.51
N ALA A 55 4.73 -0.99 4.64
CA ALA A 55 4.94 -1.32 3.23
C ALA A 55 5.74 -0.23 2.49
N ARG A 56 5.54 1.04 2.86
CA ARG A 56 6.19 2.20 2.24
C ARG A 56 7.61 2.48 2.74
N ALA A 57 7.93 2.13 3.98
CA ALA A 57 9.22 2.39 4.62
C ALA A 57 10.31 1.35 4.30
N ALA A 58 9.97 0.33 3.51
CA ALA A 58 10.87 -0.76 3.18
C ALA A 58 11.58 -0.60 1.84
#